data_AF-A0A9W9MS70-F1
#
_entry.id   AF-A0A9W9MS70-F1
#
_cell.length_a   1.000
_cell.length_b   1.000
_cell.length_c   1.000
_cell.angle_alpha   90.00
_cell.angle_beta   90.00
_cell.angle_gamma   90.00
#
_symmetry.space_group_name_H-M   'P 1'
#
loop_
_entity.id
_entity.type
_entity.pdbx_description
1 polymer ?
#
loop_
_entity_poly.entity_id
_entity_poly.type
_entity_poly.pdbx_seq_one_letter_code
_entity_poly.pdbx_strand_id
1 'polypeptide(L)'
;MYGLKQLSILSLMLLPVSAAKKTERTTVRMYSVKTIQVGIETAEKSRGIDVPLNDCHPIEEEDVLTVSLKKPCRLFTGPDCTGHNTFLSPGEHSSKDPIPVIESIFCQPSF
;
A
#
# COMPACT_ATOMS: atom_id res chain seq x y z
N MET A 1 -23.38 40.96 65.47
CA MET A 1 -22.00 41.51 65.53
C MET A 1 -21.06 40.44 64.98
N TYR A 2 -20.19 40.86 64.07
CA TYR A 2 -19.37 40.05 63.17
C TYR A 2 -18.27 39.27 63.89
N GLY A 3 -17.92 38.09 63.37
CA GLY A 3 -16.80 37.29 63.84
C GLY A 3 -16.26 36.39 62.72
N LEU A 4 -15.67 36.99 61.68
CA LEU A 4 -14.84 36.30 60.69
C LEU A 4 -13.70 35.56 61.38
N LYS A 5 -13.50 34.27 61.08
CA LYS A 5 -12.25 33.57 61.41
C LYS A 5 -11.80 32.66 60.26
N GLN A 6 -10.77 33.17 59.58
CA GLN A 6 -9.65 32.49 58.93
C GLN A 6 -9.96 31.42 57.87
N LEU A 7 -10.01 31.90 56.61
CA LEU A 7 -9.70 31.08 55.45
C LEU A 7 -8.19 30.78 55.44
N SER A 8 -7.84 29.52 55.66
CA SER A 8 -6.48 29.02 55.46
C SER A 8 -6.27 28.83 53.95
N ILE A 9 -5.52 29.75 53.35
CA ILE A 9 -5.09 29.66 51.95
C ILE A 9 -3.77 28.89 51.95
N LEU A 10 -3.85 27.56 51.87
CA LEU A 10 -2.67 26.73 51.66
C LEU A 10 -2.41 26.63 50.15
N SER A 11 -1.69 27.61 49.63
CA SER A 11 -1.14 27.62 48.27
C SER A 11 -0.08 26.53 48.13
N LEU A 12 -0.46 25.36 47.60
CA LEU A 12 0.49 24.36 47.13
C LEU A 12 0.88 24.72 45.68
N MET A 13 2.01 25.40 45.54
CA MET A 13 2.71 25.56 44.27
C MET A 13 3.16 24.18 43.77
N LEU A 14 2.35 23.53 42.95
CA LEU A 14 2.80 22.39 42.16
C LEU A 14 3.54 22.94 40.94
N LEU A 15 4.86 23.01 41.06
CA LEU A 15 5.78 23.18 39.94
C LEU A 15 5.44 22.15 38.85
N PRO A 16 5.19 22.55 37.60
CA PRO A 16 5.18 21.60 36.51
C PRO A 16 6.62 21.12 36.33
N VAL A 17 6.91 19.89 36.76
CA VAL A 17 8.03 19.13 36.20
C VAL A 17 7.72 19.00 34.71
N SER A 18 8.33 19.85 33.91
CA SER A 18 8.53 19.58 32.49
C SER A 18 9.46 18.39 32.39
N ALA A 19 8.89 17.19 32.53
CA ALA A 19 9.46 16.02 31.88
C ALA A 19 9.40 16.36 30.40
N ALA A 20 10.54 16.82 29.86
CA ALA A 20 10.76 16.86 28.43
C ALA A 20 10.63 15.42 27.93
N LYS A 21 9.39 15.02 27.62
CA LYS A 21 9.16 13.95 26.67
C LYS A 21 9.81 14.46 25.42
N LYS A 22 11.03 13.97 25.19
CA LYS A 22 11.68 14.00 23.90
C LYS A 22 10.67 13.32 22.99
N THR A 23 9.82 14.13 22.37
CA THR A 23 9.04 13.71 21.23
C THR A 23 10.11 13.31 20.23
N GLU A 24 10.47 12.03 20.25
CA GLU A 24 10.93 11.38 19.05
C GLU A 24 9.82 11.68 18.06
N ARG A 25 10.06 12.73 17.26
CA ARG A 25 9.43 12.84 15.96
C ARG A 25 9.85 11.54 15.30
N THR A 26 9.01 10.52 15.43
CA THR A 26 8.94 9.43 14.48
C THR A 26 8.73 10.13 13.16
N THR A 27 9.84 10.35 12.46
CA THR A 27 9.82 10.70 11.05
C THR A 27 9.19 9.50 10.39
N VAL A 28 7.87 9.52 10.29
CA VAL A 28 7.14 8.65 9.36
C VAL A 28 7.73 9.03 8.01
N ARG A 29 8.71 8.25 7.56
CA ARG A 29 9.19 8.32 6.19
C ARG A 29 7.96 8.01 5.36
N MET A 30 7.38 9.04 4.75
CA MET A 30 6.38 8.86 3.71
C MET A 30 7.12 8.22 2.54
N TYR A 31 7.12 6.89 2.49
CA TYR A 31 7.65 6.15 1.36
C TYR A 31 6.76 6.49 0.17
N SER A 32 7.32 7.19 -0.81
CA SER A 32 6.62 7.41 -2.07
C SER A 32 6.47 6.05 -2.75
N VAL A 33 5.23 5.53 -2.77
CA VAL A 33 4.90 4.28 -3.45
C VAL A 33 5.01 4.55 -4.95
N LYS A 34 6.07 4.02 -5.56
CA LYS A 34 6.26 4.15 -7.00
C LYS A 34 5.34 3.16 -7.70
N THR A 35 4.40 3.66 -8.49
CA THR A 35 3.52 2.84 -9.33
C THR A 35 4.10 2.67 -10.74
N ILE A 36 3.65 1.62 -11.43
CA ILE A 36 3.90 1.41 -12.85
C ILE A 36 2.58 1.14 -13.56
N GLN A 37 2.55 1.47 -14.84
CA GLN A 37 1.41 1.14 -15.69
C GLN A 37 1.57 -0.27 -16.26
N VAL A 38 0.54 -1.09 -16.10
CA VAL A 38 0.39 -2.44 -16.68
C VAL A 38 -0.81 -2.43 -17.62
N GLY A 39 -0.63 -2.90 -18.86
CA GLY A 39 -1.74 -3.08 -19.79
C GLY A 39 -2.30 -4.50 -19.69
N ILE A 40 -3.61 -4.61 -19.67
CA ILE A 40 -4.35 -5.88 -19.66
C ILE A 40 -5.38 -5.83 -20.78
N GLU A 41 -5.43 -6.89 -21.56
CA GLU A 41 -6.40 -7.09 -22.62
C GLU A 41 -7.11 -8.43 -22.43
N THR A 42 -8.44 -8.38 -22.48
CA THR A 42 -9.33 -9.54 -22.52
C THR A 42 -10.11 -9.51 -23.84
N ALA A 43 -10.94 -10.52 -24.08
CA ALA A 43 -11.83 -10.52 -25.25
C ALA A 43 -12.84 -9.34 -25.25
N GLU A 44 -13.16 -8.81 -24.07
CA GLU A 44 -14.17 -7.77 -23.90
C GLU A 44 -13.61 -6.35 -23.91
N LYS A 45 -12.42 -6.15 -23.32
CA LYS A 45 -11.86 -4.82 -23.05
C LYS A 45 -10.33 -4.83 -23.02
N SER A 46 -9.76 -3.66 -23.26
CA SER A 46 -8.34 -3.35 -23.02
C SER A 46 -8.22 -2.16 -22.08
N ARG A 47 -7.44 -2.28 -21.00
CA ARG A 47 -7.21 -1.19 -20.04
C ARG A 47 -5.80 -1.19 -19.48
N GLY A 48 -5.35 0.00 -19.09
CA GLY A 48 -4.16 0.18 -18.26
C GLY A 48 -4.53 0.28 -16.78
N ILE A 49 -3.75 -0.32 -15.91
CA ILE A 49 -3.86 -0.22 -14.45
C ILE A 49 -2.55 0.29 -13.84
N ASP A 50 -2.67 1.04 -12.74
CA ASP A 50 -1.51 1.50 -11.97
C ASP A 50 -1.21 0.53 -10.83
N VAL A 51 -0.08 -0.17 -10.92
CA VAL A 51 0.35 -1.18 -9.97
C VAL A 51 1.49 -0.64 -9.10
N PRO A 52 1.35 -0.62 -7.76
CA PRO A 52 2.44 -0.26 -6.86
C PRO A 52 3.61 -1.26 -6.96
N LEU A 53 4.84 -0.74 -7.01
CA LEU A 53 6.04 -1.57 -6.95
C LEU A 53 6.28 -2.06 -5.53
N ASN A 54 6.76 -3.31 -5.42
CA ASN A 54 7.01 -4.01 -4.15
C ASN A 54 5.78 -4.17 -3.26
N ASP A 55 4.58 -4.09 -3.83
CA ASP A 55 3.33 -4.31 -3.12
C ASP A 55 2.40 -5.19 -3.96
N CYS A 56 1.53 -5.93 -3.30
CA CYS A 56 0.55 -6.77 -3.97
C CYS A 56 -0.69 -5.93 -4.35
N HIS A 57 -1.17 -6.07 -5.58
CA HIS A 57 -2.29 -5.30 -6.08
C HIS A 57 -3.41 -6.21 -6.59
N PRO A 58 -4.65 -6.05 -6.13
CA PRO A 58 -5.80 -6.79 -6.66
C PRO A 58 -6.17 -6.26 -8.04
N ILE A 59 -6.47 -7.15 -9.00
CA ILE A 59 -6.85 -6.77 -10.37
C ILE A 59 -8.13 -7.42 -10.87
N GLU A 60 -8.49 -8.60 -10.34
CA GLU A 60 -9.72 -9.35 -10.65
C GLU A 60 -10.07 -9.32 -12.15
N GLU A 61 -9.24 -9.98 -12.96
CA GLU A 61 -9.45 -10.10 -14.40
C GLU A 61 -9.65 -11.55 -14.81
N GLU A 62 -10.58 -11.76 -15.72
CA GLU A 62 -10.91 -13.04 -16.31
C GLU A 62 -10.56 -13.04 -17.80
N ASP A 63 -10.30 -14.22 -18.35
CA ASP A 63 -10.02 -14.44 -19.76
C ASP A 63 -8.96 -13.49 -20.35
N VAL A 64 -7.83 -13.36 -19.64
CA VAL A 64 -6.74 -12.44 -20.02
C VAL A 64 -5.95 -13.02 -21.20
N LEU A 65 -5.90 -12.26 -22.29
CA LEU A 65 -5.24 -12.64 -23.54
C LEU A 65 -3.85 -12.01 -23.68
N THR A 66 -3.73 -10.72 -23.34
CA THR A 66 -2.48 -9.98 -23.45
C THR A 66 -2.19 -9.23 -22.16
N VAL A 67 -0.92 -9.28 -21.73
CA VAL A 67 -0.39 -8.46 -20.62
C VAL A 67 0.86 -7.71 -21.11
N SER A 68 0.88 -6.39 -20.92
CA SER A 68 2.02 -5.54 -21.26
C SER A 68 2.62 -4.87 -20.03
N LEU A 69 3.94 -5.02 -19.85
CA LEU A 69 4.64 -4.68 -18.61
C LEU A 69 5.93 -3.90 -18.87
N LYS A 70 6.17 -2.83 -18.10
CA LYS A 70 7.44 -2.08 -18.13
C LYS A 70 8.48 -2.60 -17.11
N LYS A 71 8.06 -3.44 -16.17
CA LYS A 71 8.88 -4.02 -15.10
C LYS A 71 8.53 -5.50 -14.94
N PRO A 72 9.44 -6.32 -14.39
CA PRO A 72 9.12 -7.71 -14.10
C PRO A 72 7.97 -7.78 -13.09
N CYS A 73 6.96 -8.60 -13.40
CA CYS A 73 5.81 -8.82 -12.53
C CYS A 73 5.50 -10.30 -12.41
N ARG A 74 4.86 -10.65 -11.30
CA ARG A 74 4.28 -11.98 -11.07
C ARG A 74 2.77 -11.83 -10.98
N LEU A 75 2.07 -12.61 -11.80
CA LEU A 75 0.61 -12.70 -11.84
C LEU A 75 0.18 -13.90 -11.01
N PHE A 76 -0.90 -13.76 -10.24
CA PHE A 76 -1.39 -14.78 -9.32
C PHE A 76 -2.85 -15.08 -9.59
N THR A 77 -3.20 -16.36 -9.51
CA THR A 77 -4.59 -16.82 -9.66
C THR A 77 -5.41 -16.63 -8.40
N GLY A 78 -4.79 -16.32 -7.26
CA GLY A 78 -5.46 -16.07 -5.99
C GLY A 78 -5.27 -14.63 -5.50
N PRO A 79 -6.01 -14.22 -4.46
CA PRO A 79 -5.94 -12.87 -3.92
C PRO A 79 -4.65 -12.73 -3.10
N ASP A 80 -4.29 -11.49 -2.77
CA ASP A 80 -3.14 -11.17 -1.92
C ASP A 80 -1.82 -11.87 -2.34
N CYS A 81 -1.64 -12.08 -3.64
CA CYS A 81 -0.46 -12.69 -4.24
C CYS A 81 -0.20 -14.12 -3.74
N THR A 82 -1.28 -14.91 -3.65
CA THR A 82 -1.27 -16.32 -3.25
C THR A 82 -1.59 -17.26 -4.42
N GLY A 83 -1.44 -18.57 -4.20
CA GLY A 83 -1.81 -19.60 -5.19
C GLY A 83 -0.81 -19.75 -6.35
N HIS A 84 -1.32 -20.27 -7.48
CA HIS A 84 -0.52 -20.45 -8.69
C HIS A 84 -0.12 -19.10 -9.26
N ASN A 85 1.07 -19.06 -9.85
CA ASN A 85 1.60 -17.81 -10.33
C ASN A 85 2.54 -17.99 -11.52
N THR A 86 2.65 -16.92 -12.30
CA THR A 86 3.50 -16.85 -13.49
C THR A 86 4.34 -15.59 -13.42
N PHE A 87 5.64 -15.74 -13.65
CA PHE A 87 6.56 -14.61 -13.78
C PHE A 87 6.60 -14.14 -15.22
N LEU A 88 6.41 -12.84 -15.44
CA LEU A 88 6.52 -12.19 -16.74
C LEU A 88 7.65 -11.15 -16.69
N SER A 89 8.57 -11.25 -17.66
CA SER A 89 9.58 -10.22 -17.90
C SER A 89 8.95 -8.94 -18.46
N PRO A 90 9.65 -7.79 -18.46
CA PRO A 90 9.20 -6.63 -19.23
C PRO A 90 8.97 -6.98 -20.69
N GLY A 91 7.90 -6.44 -21.28
CA GLY A 91 7.47 -6.73 -22.65
C GLY A 91 5.96 -6.95 -22.76
N GLU A 92 5.55 -7.39 -23.94
CA GLU A 92 4.18 -7.78 -24.25
C GLU A 92 4.10 -9.31 -24.32
N HIS A 93 3.13 -9.88 -23.62
CA HIS A 93 2.91 -11.32 -23.51
C HIS A 93 1.50 -11.62 -23.96
N SER A 94 1.36 -12.28 -25.10
CA SER A 94 0.06 -12.64 -25.68
C SER A 94 -0.05 -14.15 -25.80
N SER A 95 -1.23 -14.69 -25.51
CA SER A 95 -1.55 -16.11 -25.66
C SER A 95 -2.82 -16.31 -26.49
N LYS A 96 -2.87 -17.41 -27.24
CA LYS A 96 -4.11 -17.84 -27.90
C LYS A 96 -5.08 -18.50 -26.91
N ASP A 97 -4.54 -19.10 -25.87
CA ASP A 97 -5.31 -19.69 -24.77
C ASP A 97 -5.34 -18.66 -23.63
N PRO A 98 -6.51 -18.06 -23.31
CA PRO A 98 -6.61 -17.04 -22.29
C PRO A 98 -6.28 -17.60 -20.90
N ILE A 99 -5.70 -16.76 -20.05
CA ILE A 99 -5.53 -17.07 -18.64
C ILE A 99 -6.90 -16.93 -17.97
N PRO A 100 -7.49 -18.01 -17.39
CA PRO A 100 -8.88 -17.98 -16.96
C PRO A 100 -9.15 -16.92 -15.89
N VAL A 101 -8.26 -16.83 -14.89
CA VAL A 101 -8.43 -15.93 -13.75
C VAL A 101 -7.06 -15.40 -13.29
N ILE A 102 -6.98 -14.09 -13.09
CA ILE A 102 -5.89 -13.41 -12.41
C ILE A 102 -6.49 -12.49 -11.35
N GLU A 103 -6.27 -12.82 -10.09
CA GLU A 103 -6.85 -12.06 -8.97
C GLU A 103 -5.89 -10.98 -8.46
N SER A 104 -4.58 -11.21 -8.53
CA SER A 104 -3.61 -10.24 -8.03
C SER A 104 -2.27 -10.22 -8.81
N ILE A 105 -1.55 -9.12 -8.67
CA ILE A 105 -0.26 -8.86 -9.33
C ILE A 105 0.75 -8.28 -8.36
N PHE A 106 2.01 -8.69 -8.48
CA PHE A 106 3.14 -8.11 -7.77
C PHE A 106 4.24 -7.71 -8.74
N CYS A 107 4.65 -6.44 -8.73
CA CYS A 107 5.69 -5.94 -9.63
C CYS A 107 6.94 -5.50 -8.88
N GLN A 108 8.11 -5.88 -9.41
CA GLN A 108 9.41 -5.60 -8.80
C GLN A 108 10.12 -4.43 -9.49
N PRO A 109 10.91 -3.62 -8.75
CA PRO A 109 11.83 -2.69 -9.37
C PRO A 109 12.81 -3.47 -10.25
N SER A 110 13.16 -2.91 -11.40
CA SER A 110 14.25 -3.45 -12.21
C SER A 110 15.57 -3.34 -11.45
N PHE A 111 16.36 -4.43 -11.47
CA PHE A 111 17.73 -4.47 -10.98
C PHE A 111 18.64 -3.50 -11.74
#